data_AF-A0A5R1NNR5-F1
#
_entry.id   AF-A0A5R1NNR5-F1
#
_cell.length_a   1.000
_cell.length_b   1.000
_cell.length_c   1.000
_cell.angle_alpha   90.00
_cell.angle_beta   90.00
_cell.angle_gamma   90.00
#
_symmetry.space_group_name_H-M   'P 1'
#
loop_
_entity.id
_entity.type
_entity.pdbx_description
1 polymer ?
#
loop_
_entity_poly.entity_id
_entity_poly.type
_entity_poly.pdbx_seq_one_letter_code
_entity_poly.pdbx_strand_id
1 'polypeptide(L)'
;MSDNERNDDGRKAVGMNPGELSGAYALHALGAEDAADYEEHLAASEQARIEAAELSDTAVTLGLAAAPVQPSAGLKAALMAQLASTPQLAPRPASQAAPAATHRTAPEEAAVPRLGAASQPEPTQAQATDAPAPSAEPAPTRAG
;
A
#
# COMPACT_ATOMS: atom_id res chain seq x y z
N MET A 1 24.80 -0.49 43.30
CA MET A 1 23.58 -0.77 42.53
C MET A 1 22.80 0.53 42.56
N SER A 2 22.97 1.35 41.53
CA SER A 2 22.28 2.65 41.42
C SER A 2 21.15 2.51 40.43
N ASP A 3 20.01 2.95 40.90
CA ASP A 3 18.71 3.03 40.27
C ASP A 3 18.80 3.73 38.92
N ASN A 4 18.54 2.99 37.84
CA ASN A 4 18.20 3.58 36.55
C ASN A 4 16.68 3.68 36.49
N GLU A 5 16.13 4.54 37.36
CA GLU A 5 14.73 4.94 37.30
C GLU A 5 14.46 5.50 35.91
N ARG A 6 13.67 4.70 35.22
CA ARG A 6 13.09 4.90 33.91
C ARG A 6 12.40 6.26 33.89
N ASN A 7 13.07 7.23 33.28
CA ASN A 7 12.53 8.55 33.01
C ASN A 7 11.50 8.44 31.87
N ASP A 8 10.40 7.71 32.11
CA ASP A 8 9.27 7.53 31.18
C ASP A 8 8.24 8.67 31.30
N ASP A 9 8.38 9.56 32.29
CA ASP A 9 7.46 10.68 32.55
C ASP A 9 7.71 11.92 31.67
N GLY A 10 8.70 11.87 30.77
CA GLY A 10 9.16 13.03 29.99
C GLY A 10 8.55 13.25 28.60
N ARG A 11 7.78 12.29 28.03
CA ARG A 11 7.06 12.52 26.76
C ARG A 11 5.64 13.05 26.97
N LYS A 12 5.42 13.85 28.00
CA LYS A 12 4.17 14.59 28.19
C LYS A 12 4.04 15.63 27.06
N ALA A 13 3.14 15.35 26.13
CA ALA A 13 2.36 16.33 25.38
C ALA A 13 3.16 17.53 24.81
N VAL A 14 4.06 17.28 23.86
CA VAL A 14 4.06 18.21 22.72
C VAL A 14 2.73 17.92 22.05
N GLY A 15 1.75 18.82 22.20
CA GLY A 15 0.50 18.71 21.47
C GLY A 15 0.84 18.65 19.99
N MET A 16 0.92 17.44 19.44
CA MET A 16 1.24 17.21 18.05
C MET A 16 0.11 17.88 17.28
N ASN A 17 0.44 18.76 16.33
CA ASN A 17 -0.59 19.38 15.51
C ASN A 17 -1.38 18.23 14.86
N PRO A 18 -2.72 18.14 15.02
CA PRO A 18 -3.46 16.97 14.55
C PRO A 18 -3.27 16.73 13.04
N GLY A 19 -3.02 17.79 12.26
CA GLY A 19 -2.67 17.65 10.83
C GLY A 19 -1.39 16.86 10.54
N GLU A 20 -0.45 16.74 11.49
CA GLU A 20 0.78 15.94 11.34
C GLU A 20 0.55 14.43 11.56
N LEU A 21 -0.63 14.03 12.06
CA LEU A 21 -0.96 12.64 12.37
C LEU A 21 -1.56 11.89 11.17
N SER A 22 -1.89 12.56 10.07
CA SER A 22 -2.63 12.01 8.91
C SER A 22 -2.01 10.76 8.31
N GLY A 23 -0.68 10.76 8.11
CA GLY A 23 0.04 9.62 7.55
C GLY A 23 0.08 8.41 8.49
N ALA A 24 0.31 8.64 9.78
CA ALA A 24 0.30 7.57 10.78
C ALA A 24 -1.11 7.02 10.99
N TYR A 25 -2.14 7.88 10.94
CA TYR A 25 -3.53 7.48 10.96
C TYR A 25 -3.89 6.59 9.76
N ALA A 26 -3.54 7.01 8.53
CA ALA A 26 -3.79 6.23 7.32
C ALA A 26 -3.15 4.82 7.36
N LEU A 27 -1.95 4.71 7.94
CA LEU A 27 -1.24 3.44 8.13
C LEU A 27 -1.68 2.65 9.38
N HIS A 28 -2.68 3.13 10.12
CA HIS A 28 -3.16 2.53 11.38
C HIS A 28 -2.02 2.33 12.41
N ALA A 29 -1.10 3.30 12.46
CA ALA A 29 0.10 3.27 13.29
C ALA A 29 0.01 4.15 14.55
N LEU A 30 -1.13 4.81 14.77
CA LEU A 30 -1.37 5.62 15.96
C LEU A 30 -1.72 4.76 17.19
N GLY A 31 -1.33 5.25 18.36
CA GLY A 31 -1.90 4.78 19.62
C GLY A 31 -3.36 5.19 19.77
N ALA A 32 -4.08 4.58 20.72
CA ALA A 32 -5.51 4.83 20.90
C ALA A 32 -5.84 6.29 21.27
N GLU A 33 -4.96 6.96 22.03
CA GLU A 33 -5.12 8.37 22.41
C GLU A 33 -4.98 9.30 21.19
N ASP A 34 -3.84 9.21 20.49
CA ASP A 34 -3.60 10.01 19.27
C ASP A 34 -4.65 9.75 18.16
N ALA A 35 -5.14 8.51 18.05
CA ALA A 35 -6.20 8.17 17.11
C ALA A 35 -7.52 8.88 17.47
N ALA A 36 -7.90 8.89 18.76
CA ALA A 36 -9.10 9.59 19.22
C ALA A 36 -9.00 11.11 18.98
N ASP A 37 -7.83 11.70 19.26
CA ASP A 37 -7.58 13.12 19.01
C ASP A 37 -7.67 13.47 17.52
N TYR A 38 -7.09 12.62 16.65
CA TYR A 38 -7.18 12.82 15.20
C TYR A 38 -8.60 12.62 14.68
N GLU A 39 -9.36 11.67 15.22
CA GLU A 39 -10.76 11.45 14.86
C GLU A 39 -11.67 12.63 15.25
N GLU A 40 -11.42 13.27 16.40
CA GLU A 40 -12.08 14.54 16.75
C GLU A 40 -11.76 15.63 15.73
N HIS A 41 -10.49 15.74 15.31
CA HIS A 41 -10.09 16.67 14.27
C HIS A 41 -10.75 16.38 12.92
N LEU A 42 -10.86 15.10 12.53
CA LEU A 42 -11.55 14.66 11.31
C LEU A 42 -13.04 15.06 11.31
N ALA A 43 -13.70 15.10 12.46
CA ALA A 43 -15.10 15.54 12.54
C ALA A 43 -15.24 17.04 12.18
N ALA A 44 -14.26 17.86 12.56
CA ALA A 44 -14.30 19.31 12.39
C ALA A 44 -13.68 19.82 11.08
N SER A 45 -12.82 19.04 10.41
CA SER A 45 -12.00 19.50 9.27
C SER A 45 -12.24 18.68 8.00
N GLU A 46 -12.81 19.31 6.96
CA GLU A 46 -12.93 18.68 5.64
C GLU A 46 -11.57 18.39 5.01
N GLN A 47 -10.61 19.31 5.16
CA GLN A 47 -9.27 19.12 4.62
C GLN A 47 -8.58 17.88 5.20
N ALA A 48 -8.74 17.65 6.51
CA ALA A 48 -8.17 16.47 7.17
C ALA A 48 -8.84 15.17 6.68
N ARG A 49 -10.14 15.20 6.39
CA ARG A 49 -10.84 14.05 5.79
C ARG A 49 -10.33 13.73 4.39
N ILE A 50 -10.13 14.75 3.55
CA ILE A 50 -9.57 14.60 2.20
C ILE A 50 -8.17 14.00 2.29
N GLU A 51 -7.30 14.59 3.09
CA GLU A 51 -5.92 14.13 3.24
C GLU A 51 -5.85 12.68 3.77
N ALA A 52 -6.63 12.36 4.81
CA ALA A 52 -6.69 10.99 5.35
C ALA A 52 -7.18 9.99 4.30
N ALA A 53 -8.16 10.36 3.47
CA ALA A 53 -8.65 9.52 2.38
C ALA A 53 -7.56 9.29 1.30
N GLU A 54 -6.91 10.35 0.85
CA GLU A 54 -5.84 10.28 -0.17
C GLU A 54 -4.64 9.44 0.31
N LEU A 55 -4.23 9.61 1.57
CA LEU A 55 -3.18 8.81 2.18
C LEU A 55 -3.61 7.35 2.39
N SER A 56 -4.89 7.10 2.72
CA SER A 56 -5.43 5.75 2.83
C SER A 56 -5.44 5.03 1.48
N ASP A 57 -5.82 5.71 0.40
CA ASP A 57 -5.78 5.17 -0.97
C ASP A 57 -4.34 4.81 -1.38
N THR A 58 -3.39 5.66 -1.00
CA THR A 58 -1.96 5.41 -1.21
C THR A 58 -1.48 4.20 -0.41
N ALA A 59 -1.88 4.07 0.86
CA ALA A 59 -1.57 2.93 1.70
C ALA A 59 -2.12 1.62 1.13
N VAL A 60 -3.36 1.63 0.61
CA VAL A 60 -3.96 0.49 -0.09
C VAL A 60 -3.14 0.11 -1.32
N THR A 61 -2.76 1.10 -2.15
CA THR A 61 -1.95 0.87 -3.35
C THR A 61 -0.61 0.21 -3.01
N LEU A 62 0.07 0.69 -1.97
CA LEU A 62 1.31 0.10 -1.47
C LEU A 62 1.11 -1.32 -0.94
N GLY A 63 0.06 -1.55 -0.16
CA GLY A 63 -0.26 -2.87 0.40
C GLY A 63 -0.54 -3.92 -0.68
N LEU A 64 -1.22 -3.53 -1.76
CA LEU A 64 -1.50 -4.41 -2.90
C LEU A 64 -0.28 -4.64 -3.80
N ALA A 65 0.68 -3.72 -3.81
CA ALA A 65 1.94 -3.87 -4.53
C ALA A 65 2.94 -4.79 -3.81
N ALA A 66 2.71 -5.11 -2.53
CA ALA A 66 3.57 -6.01 -1.78
C ALA A 66 3.54 -7.44 -2.36
N ALA A 67 4.69 -8.13 -2.31
CA ALA A 67 4.78 -9.52 -2.75
C ALA A 67 3.82 -10.42 -1.92
N PRO A 68 2.90 -11.17 -2.55
CA PRO A 68 1.97 -12.02 -1.81
C PRO A 68 2.67 -13.12 -1.03
N VAL A 69 2.26 -13.32 0.22
CA VAL A 69 2.72 -14.44 1.06
C VAL A 69 1.63 -15.52 1.08
N GLN A 70 2.03 -16.77 0.87
CA GLN A 70 1.09 -17.89 0.91
C GLN A 70 0.59 -18.13 2.34
N PRO A 71 -0.73 -18.11 2.60
CA PRO A 71 -1.28 -18.46 3.90
C PRO A 71 -1.14 -19.96 4.17
N SER A 72 -1.28 -20.37 5.44
CA SER A 72 -1.29 -21.80 5.78
C SER A 72 -2.45 -22.53 5.07
N ALA A 73 -2.22 -23.78 4.64
CA ALA A 73 -3.19 -24.56 3.87
C ALA A 73 -4.56 -24.72 4.58
N GLY A 74 -4.57 -24.70 5.92
CA GLY A 74 -5.78 -24.84 6.73
C GLY A 74 -6.55 -23.55 7.01
N LEU A 75 -5.97 -22.37 6.73
CA LEU A 75 -6.53 -21.09 7.18
C LEU A 75 -7.96 -20.87 6.70
N LYS A 76 -8.24 -21.15 5.42
CA LYS A 76 -9.58 -20.99 4.85
C LYS A 76 -10.59 -21.91 5.52
N ALA A 77 -10.25 -23.18 5.73
CA ALA A 77 -11.14 -24.15 6.34
C ALA A 77 -11.44 -23.77 7.80
N ALA A 78 -10.42 -23.35 8.56
CA ALA A 78 -10.57 -22.89 9.93
C ALA A 78 -11.46 -21.63 10.02
N LEU A 79 -11.24 -20.65 9.15
CA LEU A 79 -12.07 -19.43 9.09
C LEU A 79 -13.53 -19.76 8.76
N MET A 80 -13.77 -20.63 7.78
CA MET A 80 -15.13 -21.01 7.39
C MET A 80 -15.85 -21.80 8.48
N ALA A 81 -15.16 -22.66 9.21
CA ALA A 81 -15.72 -23.34 10.37
C ALA A 81 -16.12 -22.34 11.48
N GLN A 82 -15.27 -21.34 11.74
CA GLN A 82 -15.56 -20.29 12.71
C GLN A 82 -16.78 -19.45 12.30
N LEU A 83 -16.88 -19.07 11.02
CA LEU A 83 -18.02 -18.34 10.48
C LEU A 83 -19.33 -19.13 10.63
N ALA A 84 -19.32 -20.43 10.34
CA ALA A 84 -20.50 -21.29 10.49
C ALA A 84 -20.99 -21.40 11.95
N SER A 85 -20.07 -21.30 12.92
CA SER A 85 -20.38 -21.36 14.34
C SER A 85 -20.69 -20.02 15.00
N THR A 86 -20.32 -18.90 14.37
CA THR A 86 -20.51 -17.55 14.92
C THR A 86 -21.88 -17.03 14.52
N PRO A 87 -22.83 -16.83 15.47
CA PRO A 87 -24.11 -16.21 15.16
C PRO A 87 -23.91 -14.81 14.58
N GLN A 88 -24.53 -14.54 13.43
CA GLN A 88 -24.45 -13.24 12.77
C GLN A 88 -25.49 -12.28 13.36
N LEU A 89 -25.13 -11.01 13.44
CA LEU A 89 -26.08 -9.95 13.80
C LEU A 89 -27.15 -9.81 12.70
N ALA A 90 -28.31 -9.26 13.06
CA ALA A 90 -29.34 -8.91 12.08
C ALA A 90 -28.78 -7.91 11.05
N PRO A 91 -29.25 -7.95 9.79
CA PRO A 91 -28.87 -6.96 8.79
C PRO A 91 -29.13 -5.54 9.29
N ARG A 92 -28.14 -4.65 9.16
CA ARG A 92 -28.34 -3.22 9.44
C ARG A 92 -29.35 -2.66 8.44
N PRO A 93 -30.25 -1.73 8.86
CA PRO A 93 -31.13 -1.05 7.92
C PRO A 93 -30.27 -0.37 6.85
N ALA A 94 -30.71 -0.47 5.59
CA ALA A 94 -29.99 0.13 4.47
C ALA A 94 -29.86 1.64 4.71
N SER A 95 -28.65 2.10 5.04
CA SER A 95 -28.29 3.50 4.85
C SER A 95 -28.46 3.80 3.37
N GLN A 96 -29.07 4.93 3.02
CA GLN A 96 -29.36 5.31 1.64
C GLN A 96 -28.07 5.16 0.83
N ALA A 97 -28.01 4.08 0.05
CA ALA A 97 -26.79 3.69 -0.62
C ALA A 97 -26.43 4.80 -1.62
N ALA A 98 -25.17 5.21 -1.62
CA ALA A 98 -24.59 5.81 -2.82
C ALA A 98 -24.94 4.89 -4.00
N PRO A 99 -25.30 5.45 -5.17
CA PRO A 99 -25.81 4.68 -6.30
C PRO A 99 -24.88 3.50 -6.54
N ALA A 100 -25.45 2.29 -6.52
CA ALA A 100 -24.72 1.06 -6.75
C ALA A 100 -23.85 1.26 -7.98
N ALA A 101 -22.53 1.18 -7.82
CA ALA A 101 -21.63 1.09 -8.95
C ALA A 101 -22.15 -0.10 -9.76
N THR A 102 -22.76 0.19 -10.91
CA THR A 102 -23.17 -0.85 -11.84
C THR A 102 -21.91 -1.62 -12.13
N HIS A 103 -21.83 -2.86 -11.63
CA HIS A 103 -20.82 -3.79 -12.10
C HIS A 103 -20.97 -3.77 -13.62
N ARG A 104 -20.01 -3.13 -14.30
CA ARG A 104 -19.85 -3.27 -15.73
C ARG A 104 -19.63 -4.76 -15.89
N THR A 105 -20.68 -5.46 -16.32
CA THR A 105 -20.55 -6.80 -16.89
C THR A 105 -19.39 -6.68 -17.86
N ALA A 106 -18.27 -7.33 -17.53
CA ALA A 106 -17.20 -7.51 -18.48
C ALA A 106 -17.86 -8.08 -19.74
N PRO A 107 -17.66 -7.49 -20.92
CA PRO A 107 -18.19 -8.08 -22.13
C PRO A 107 -17.73 -9.52 -22.17
N GLU A 108 -18.70 -10.42 -22.23
CA GLU A 108 -18.54 -11.80 -22.63
C GLU A 108 -17.55 -11.84 -23.79
N GLU A 109 -16.42 -12.48 -23.54
CA GLU A 109 -15.36 -12.90 -24.45
C GLU A 109 -15.67 -12.64 -25.93
N ALA A 110 -15.46 -11.39 -26.37
CA ALA A 110 -15.39 -11.08 -27.78
C ALA A 110 -14.12 -11.75 -28.29
N ALA A 111 -14.30 -12.85 -29.01
CA ALA A 111 -13.27 -13.65 -29.65
C ALA A 111 -12.07 -12.80 -30.08
N VAL A 112 -10.90 -13.08 -29.49
CA VAL A 112 -9.63 -12.52 -29.95
C VAL A 112 -9.51 -12.80 -31.45
N PRO A 113 -9.49 -11.78 -32.34
CA PRO A 113 -9.13 -12.04 -33.72
C PRO A 113 -7.68 -12.54 -33.66
N ARG A 114 -7.43 -13.76 -34.15
CA ARG A 114 -6.05 -14.18 -34.40
C ARG A 114 -5.47 -13.18 -35.38
N LEU A 115 -4.61 -12.28 -34.90
CA LEU A 115 -3.74 -11.54 -35.80
C LEU A 115 -2.99 -12.60 -36.60
N GLY A 116 -3.21 -12.56 -37.92
CA GLY A 116 -2.50 -13.41 -38.87
C GLY A 116 -1.01 -13.33 -38.60
N ALA A 117 -0.34 -14.46 -38.81
CA ALA A 117 1.10 -14.62 -38.67
C ALA A 117 1.82 -13.35 -39.12
N ALA A 118 2.34 -12.58 -38.16
CA ALA A 118 3.29 -11.54 -38.46
C ALA A 118 4.48 -12.26 -39.09
N SER A 119 4.75 -11.96 -40.36
CA SER A 119 5.98 -12.32 -41.04
C SER A 119 7.14 -12.05 -40.09
N GLN A 120 7.89 -13.09 -39.74
CA GLN A 120 9.10 -12.92 -38.97
C GLN A 120 10.02 -11.95 -39.74
N PRO A 121 10.55 -10.89 -39.10
CA PRO A 121 11.68 -10.20 -39.69
C PRO A 121 12.85 -11.17 -39.76
N GLU A 122 13.42 -11.32 -40.95
CA GLU A 122 14.62 -12.12 -41.18
C GLU A 122 15.74 -11.72 -40.20
N PRO A 123 16.59 -12.66 -39.77
CA PRO A 123 17.72 -12.34 -38.91
C PRO A 123 18.72 -11.47 -39.68
N THR A 124 18.65 -10.16 -39.48
CA THR A 124 19.76 -9.26 -39.79
C THR A 124 20.96 -9.71 -38.96
N GLN A 125 21.94 -10.32 -39.63
CA GLN A 125 23.22 -10.62 -39.04
C GLN A 125 23.84 -9.31 -38.53
N ALA A 126 24.05 -9.22 -37.22
CA ALA A 126 24.80 -8.13 -36.61
C ALA A 126 26.24 -8.19 -37.12
N GLN A 127 26.60 -7.28 -38.00
CA GLN A 127 27.99 -7.06 -38.39
C GLN A 127 28.72 -6.49 -37.18
N ALA A 128 29.62 -7.29 -36.60
CA ALA A 128 30.59 -6.83 -35.62
C ALA A 128 31.46 -5.76 -36.28
N THR A 129 31.19 -4.50 -35.95
CA THR A 129 32.11 -3.41 -36.26
C THR A 129 33.02 -3.25 -35.05
N ASP A 130 34.27 -3.63 -35.25
CA ASP A 130 35.37 -3.35 -34.32
C ASP A 130 35.50 -1.83 -34.17
N ALA A 131 35.21 -1.32 -32.97
CA ALA A 131 35.43 0.06 -32.60
C ALA A 131 36.38 0.09 -31.40
N PRO A 132 37.51 0.82 -31.47
CA PRO A 132 38.56 0.72 -30.48
C PRO A 132 38.15 1.32 -29.13
N ALA A 133 38.61 0.69 -28.06
CA ALA A 133 38.37 1.08 -26.67
C ALA A 133 38.87 2.51 -26.36
N PRO A 134 38.16 3.30 -25.54
CA PRO A 134 38.71 4.55 -25.03
C PRO A 134 39.79 4.25 -23.97
N SER A 135 40.97 4.84 -24.18
CA SER A 135 42.11 4.81 -23.26
C SER A 135 41.71 5.29 -21.86
N ALA A 136 42.04 4.49 -20.85
CA ALA A 136 41.92 4.85 -19.44
C ALA A 136 42.90 5.99 -19.09
N GLU A 137 42.39 7.10 -18.56
CA GLU A 137 43.22 8.08 -17.85
C GLU A 137 43.73 7.49 -16.52
N PRO A 138 45.02 7.64 -16.20
CA PRO A 138 45.56 7.18 -14.92
C PRO A 138 45.20 8.14 -13.76
N ALA A 139 44.74 7.57 -12.65
CA ALA A 139 44.46 8.26 -11.41
C ALA A 139 45.72 8.84 -10.74
N PRO A 140 45.65 9.99 -10.04
CA PRO A 140 46.80 10.60 -9.38
C PRO A 140 47.24 9.80 -8.14
N THR A 141 48.52 9.45 -8.13
CA THR A 141 49.24 8.78 -7.03
C THR A 141 49.25 9.64 -5.76
N ARG A 142 48.68 9.12 -4.66
CA ARG A 142 48.87 9.67 -3.32
C ARG A 142 50.21 9.16 -2.75
N ALA A 143 51.15 10.06 -2.53
CA ALA A 143 52.39 9.80 -1.81
C ALA A 143 52.25 10.19 -0.34
N GLY A 144 52.75 9.33 0.57
CA GLY A 144 53.11 9.66 1.96
C GLY A 144 51.98 9.70 2.97
#